data_AF-A0A1N7GWG0-F1
#
_entry.id   AF-A0A1N7GWG0-F1
#
_cell.length_a   1.000
_cell.length_b   1.000
_cell.length_c   1.000
_cell.angle_alpha   90.00
_cell.angle_beta   90.00
_cell.angle_gamma   90.00
#
_symmetry.space_group_name_H-M   'P 1'
#
loop_
_entity.id
_entity.type
_entity.pdbx_description
1 polymer ?
#
loop_
_entity_poly.entity_id
_entity_poly.type
_entity_poly.pdbx_seq_one_letter_code
_entity_poly.pdbx_strand_id
1 'polypeptide(L)'
;MNEEIAALSQVATWPNADRRTRIVLASQFTAAGLDAEGFGFFAELSSRTPRDGLLLALAGAFQSRLDGQAEAAIAKLDAATTLDLGLPHYYRGISLAGLPGCAGRAETVVADLEFVLMVKEQFPPGFMRPVHAALARAYDLLGRAEDAARARGRAGHLITGYWANPEDGFRFVPPRLVEHAQGVHVAQGYDFADVGFVVTGTGVVAVDAASTPEHAAAALGALREITELPVTHVILTHAHLDHVGGLDALTADGATVIAQANFPRELAIQNSGPPPLGYYLPRGHGRQAHVVPGRLVDAVEKLTVGGVDFTLIPIAGGETEDGLVVHLPDLGVAFVGDMCMPYLGSPTVAEGSAQGLFDAMRVVMDLRPRTLIHGHPALTENYPVEAFPGLLAALRDLERITMAGISDGLTLAEILRLNHLPDVLRDHPAAVMPYLVTRDTFIQRVHRGRTGYWHRSGEGVERFTSAELSAALDLLGGRSAAAFVTAGLELARRGEHPLALHVVDLGLLSHAGAPELAGLRQSLLESMVARNQLLNPFKFMHYASLAGLELDPAG
;
A
#
# COMPACT_ATOMS: atom_id res chain seq x y z
N MET A 1 7.79 15.62 15.82
CA MET A 1 6.57 14.81 15.57
C MET A 1 6.54 14.47 14.09
N ASN A 2 6.31 13.21 13.74
CA ASN A 2 6.22 12.74 12.34
C ASN A 2 5.11 13.51 11.58
N GLU A 3 5.42 14.09 10.42
CA GLU A 3 4.48 14.88 9.59
C GLU A 3 3.23 14.09 9.23
N GLU A 4 3.39 12.79 8.97
CA GLU A 4 2.32 11.85 8.65
C GLU A 4 1.36 11.65 9.83
N ILE A 5 1.90 11.45 11.04
CA ILE A 5 1.10 11.40 12.29
C ILE A 5 0.40 12.74 12.52
N ALA A 6 1.07 13.86 12.27
CA ALA A 6 0.47 15.18 12.44
C ALA A 6 -0.73 15.39 11.50
N ALA A 7 -0.59 15.03 10.22
CA ALA A 7 -1.67 15.13 9.24
C ALA A 7 -2.83 14.20 9.60
N LEU A 8 -2.55 12.93 9.89
CA LEU A 8 -3.57 11.96 10.31
C LEU A 8 -4.27 12.38 11.61
N SER A 9 -3.54 12.93 12.58
CA SER A 9 -4.12 13.45 13.83
C SER A 9 -5.08 14.60 13.56
N GLN A 10 -4.70 15.54 12.68
CA GLN A 10 -5.58 16.63 12.27
C GLN A 10 -6.85 16.09 11.61
N VAL A 11 -6.72 15.17 10.64
CA VAL A 11 -7.88 14.63 9.93
C VAL A 11 -8.76 13.78 10.84
N ALA A 12 -8.18 12.99 11.75
CA ALA A 12 -8.94 12.15 12.68
C ALA A 12 -9.85 12.94 13.63
N THR A 13 -9.59 14.25 13.83
CA THR A 13 -10.47 15.14 14.61
C THR A 13 -11.66 15.69 13.83
N TRP A 14 -11.72 15.48 12.51
CA TRP A 14 -12.83 16.00 11.70
C TRP A 14 -14.14 15.26 12.02
N PRO A 15 -15.30 15.95 11.99
CA PRO A 15 -16.59 15.35 12.34
C PRO A 15 -16.96 14.11 11.50
N ASN A 16 -16.52 14.09 10.25
CA ASN A 16 -16.76 13.02 9.27
C ASN A 16 -15.52 12.16 9.00
N ALA A 17 -14.50 12.20 9.87
CA ALA A 17 -13.34 11.33 9.75
C ALA A 17 -13.76 9.86 9.74
N ASP A 18 -13.33 9.13 8.72
CA ASP A 18 -13.69 7.72 8.57
C ASP A 18 -12.98 6.84 9.60
N ARG A 19 -13.51 5.62 9.78
CA ARG A 19 -12.91 4.63 10.71
C ARG A 19 -11.49 4.25 10.28
N ARG A 20 -11.24 4.19 8.96
CA ARG A 20 -9.96 3.79 8.37
C ARG A 20 -8.84 4.75 8.74
N THR A 21 -9.05 6.06 8.67
CA THR A 21 -8.09 7.10 9.06
C THR A 21 -7.65 6.91 10.51
N ARG A 22 -8.61 6.66 11.41
CA ARG A 22 -8.32 6.46 12.85
C ARG A 22 -7.53 5.18 13.11
N ILE A 23 -7.84 4.11 12.39
CA ILE A 23 -7.09 2.85 12.42
C ILE A 23 -5.66 3.04 11.92
N VAL A 24 -5.49 3.73 10.79
CA VAL A 24 -4.17 4.03 10.21
C VAL A 24 -3.36 4.89 11.19
N LEU A 25 -3.97 5.92 11.78
CA LEU A 25 -3.33 6.75 12.81
C LEU A 25 -2.89 5.91 14.03
N ALA A 26 -3.75 5.02 14.52
CA ALA A 26 -3.39 4.11 15.62
C ALA A 26 -2.22 3.19 15.26
N SER A 27 -2.18 2.68 14.02
CA SER A 27 -1.05 1.91 13.51
C SER A 27 0.23 2.75 13.45
N GLN A 28 0.16 4.02 13.03
CA GLN A 28 1.30 4.93 13.00
C GLN A 28 1.83 5.27 14.41
N PHE A 29 0.97 5.54 15.38
CA PHE A 29 1.40 5.74 16.78
C PHE A 29 2.10 4.48 17.32
N THR A 30 1.51 3.29 17.07
CA THR A 30 2.09 2.01 17.47
C THR A 30 3.47 1.79 16.82
N ALA A 31 3.58 1.98 15.51
CA ALA A 31 4.83 1.77 14.77
C ALA A 31 5.94 2.76 15.18
N ALA A 32 5.56 3.94 15.67
CA ALA A 32 6.48 4.94 16.19
C ALA A 32 6.82 4.77 17.68
N GLY A 33 6.22 3.81 18.39
CA GLY A 33 6.42 3.63 19.84
C GLY A 33 5.84 4.76 20.69
N LEU A 34 4.85 5.50 20.17
CA LEU A 34 4.26 6.68 20.80
C LEU A 34 2.97 6.30 21.55
N ASP A 35 3.04 5.32 22.44
CA ASP A 35 1.85 4.77 23.09
C ASP A 35 1.17 5.78 24.05
N ALA A 36 1.95 6.64 24.72
CA ALA A 36 1.42 7.66 25.62
C ALA A 36 0.69 8.77 24.87
N GLU A 37 1.27 9.25 23.76
CA GLU A 37 0.65 10.22 22.86
C GLU A 37 -0.60 9.63 22.20
N GLY A 38 -0.54 8.38 21.74
CA GLY A 38 -1.68 7.65 21.20
C GLY A 38 -2.83 7.54 22.21
N PHE A 39 -2.53 7.18 23.46
CA PHE A 39 -3.52 7.17 24.54
C PHE A 39 -4.14 8.55 24.76
N GLY A 40 -3.32 9.59 24.90
CA GLY A 40 -3.79 10.96 25.12
C GLY A 40 -4.74 11.42 24.00
N PHE A 41 -4.34 11.20 22.75
CA PHE A 41 -5.12 11.56 21.57
C PHE A 41 -6.48 10.85 21.53
N PHE A 42 -6.49 9.52 21.60
CA PHE A 42 -7.74 8.75 21.49
C PHE A 42 -8.64 8.90 22.72
N ALA A 43 -8.08 9.11 23.93
CA ALA A 43 -8.85 9.40 25.12
C ALA A 43 -9.58 10.75 25.00
N GLU A 44 -8.88 11.79 24.53
CA GLU A 44 -9.49 13.11 24.28
C GLU A 44 -10.59 13.02 23.21
N LEU A 45 -10.31 12.32 22.09
CA LEU A 45 -11.28 12.17 21.01
C LEU A 45 -12.51 11.36 21.46
N SER A 46 -12.31 10.24 22.16
CA SER A 46 -13.39 9.43 22.75
C SER A 46 -14.26 10.22 23.74
N SER A 47 -13.66 11.12 24.54
CA SER A 47 -14.42 11.96 25.47
C SER A 47 -15.40 12.92 24.78
N ARG A 48 -15.06 13.35 23.55
CA ARG A 48 -15.91 14.21 22.71
C ARG A 48 -17.00 13.44 21.97
N THR A 49 -16.82 12.12 21.78
CA THR A 49 -17.74 11.23 21.07
C THR A 49 -17.99 9.94 21.88
N PRO A 50 -18.65 10.02 23.05
CA PRO A 50 -18.70 8.92 24.04
C PRO A 50 -19.48 7.68 23.59
N ARG A 51 -20.16 7.71 22.44
CA ARG A 51 -20.86 6.57 21.85
C ARG A 51 -20.06 5.84 20.78
N ASP A 52 -18.86 6.30 20.46
CA ASP A 52 -17.99 5.67 19.47
C ASP A 52 -17.15 4.58 20.13
N GLY A 53 -17.57 3.31 19.94
CA GLY A 53 -16.90 2.16 20.53
C GLY A 53 -15.49 1.96 19.99
N LEU A 54 -15.21 2.31 18.74
CA LEU A 54 -13.87 2.22 18.17
C LEU A 54 -12.90 3.17 18.88
N LEU A 55 -13.28 4.43 19.08
CA LEU A 55 -12.42 5.41 19.75
C LEU A 55 -12.14 5.03 21.20
N LEU A 56 -13.15 4.52 21.91
CA LEU A 56 -12.96 4.03 23.27
C LEU A 56 -12.05 2.79 23.32
N ALA A 57 -12.21 1.88 22.36
CA ALA A 57 -11.36 0.70 22.23
C ALA A 57 -9.90 1.07 21.93
N LEU A 58 -9.66 2.02 21.04
CA LEU A 58 -8.32 2.53 20.73
C LEU A 58 -7.67 3.18 21.95
N ALA A 59 -8.41 4.02 22.69
CA ALA A 59 -7.93 4.59 23.95
C ALA A 59 -7.55 3.49 24.96
N GLY A 60 -8.40 2.47 25.11
CA GLY A 60 -8.11 1.32 25.97
C GLY A 60 -6.88 0.51 25.52
N ALA A 61 -6.73 0.29 24.21
CA ALA A 61 -5.61 -0.48 23.64
C ALA A 61 -4.26 0.22 23.79
N PHE A 62 -4.21 1.55 23.67
CA PHE A 62 -2.99 2.30 24.00
C PHE A 62 -2.75 2.34 25.50
N GLN A 63 -3.79 2.54 26.31
CA GLN A 63 -3.67 2.55 27.76
C GLN A 63 -3.12 1.22 28.32
N SER A 64 -3.46 0.07 27.72
CA SER A 64 -2.96 -1.23 28.18
C SER A 64 -1.45 -1.41 28.00
N ARG A 65 -0.82 -0.57 27.18
CA ARG A 65 0.63 -0.58 26.93
C ARG A 65 1.41 0.33 27.88
N LEU A 66 0.70 1.13 28.70
CA LEU A 66 1.29 2.00 29.69
C LEU A 66 1.48 1.27 31.02
N ASP A 67 2.64 1.48 31.64
CA ASP A 67 2.99 0.85 32.91
C ASP A 67 1.96 1.17 34.01
N GLY A 68 1.47 0.11 34.67
CA GLY A 68 0.53 0.23 35.79
C GLY A 68 -0.91 0.65 35.41
N GLN A 69 -1.26 0.65 34.12
CA GLN A 69 -2.58 1.12 33.64
C GLN A 69 -3.53 -0.01 33.19
N ALA A 70 -3.16 -1.28 33.40
CA ALA A 70 -3.88 -2.44 32.86
C ALA A 70 -5.36 -2.51 33.26
N GLU A 71 -5.70 -2.31 34.53
CA GLU A 71 -7.11 -2.40 35.00
C GLU A 71 -8.00 -1.34 34.35
N ALA A 72 -7.52 -0.09 34.31
CA ALA A 72 -8.25 1.02 33.70
C ALA A 72 -8.41 0.84 32.17
N ALA A 73 -7.41 0.24 31.53
CA ALA A 73 -7.46 -0.12 30.11
C ALA A 73 -8.52 -1.20 29.84
N ILE A 74 -8.52 -2.28 30.63
CA ILE A 74 -9.50 -3.38 30.52
C ILE A 74 -10.92 -2.86 30.68
N ALA A 75 -11.17 -1.98 31.66
CA ALA A 75 -12.50 -1.39 31.87
C ALA A 75 -12.98 -0.59 30.64
N LYS A 76 -12.09 0.16 29.97
CA LYS A 76 -12.43 0.86 28.71
C LYS A 76 -12.72 -0.11 27.58
N LEU A 77 -11.91 -1.15 27.44
CA LEU A 77 -12.08 -2.16 26.38
C LEU A 77 -13.39 -2.93 26.53
N ASP A 78 -13.76 -3.31 27.76
CA ASP A 78 -15.05 -3.96 28.02
C ASP A 78 -16.21 -3.03 27.67
N ALA A 79 -16.17 -1.77 28.15
CA ALA A 79 -17.18 -0.78 27.80
C ALA A 79 -17.30 -0.60 26.28
N ALA A 80 -16.18 -0.54 25.56
CA ALA A 80 -16.17 -0.39 24.10
C ALA A 80 -16.90 -1.53 23.37
N THR A 81 -16.73 -2.78 23.81
CA THR A 81 -17.45 -3.93 23.22
C THR A 81 -18.96 -3.92 23.46
N THR A 82 -19.44 -3.17 24.46
CA THR A 82 -20.90 -2.97 24.66
C THR A 82 -21.49 -1.90 23.74
N LEU A 83 -20.66 -1.04 23.15
CA LEU A 83 -21.10 0.05 22.27
C LEU A 83 -21.21 -0.41 20.81
N ASP A 84 -20.20 -1.15 20.32
CA ASP A 84 -20.12 -1.56 18.92
C ASP A 84 -19.58 -3.00 18.78
N LEU A 85 -20.17 -3.77 17.86
CA LEU A 85 -19.62 -5.05 17.40
C LEU A 85 -18.47 -4.81 16.38
N GLY A 86 -17.56 -5.78 16.25
CA GLY A 86 -16.46 -5.72 15.29
C GLY A 86 -15.14 -5.22 15.91
N LEU A 87 -14.60 -4.10 15.42
CA LEU A 87 -13.27 -3.59 15.81
C LEU A 87 -13.02 -3.48 17.33
N PRO A 88 -13.99 -3.11 18.19
CA PRO A 88 -13.76 -3.13 19.64
C PRO A 88 -13.39 -4.51 20.19
N HIS A 89 -13.95 -5.59 19.63
CA HIS A 89 -13.65 -6.97 20.03
C HIS A 89 -12.24 -7.36 19.59
N TYR A 90 -11.84 -6.94 18.39
CA TYR A 90 -10.45 -7.08 17.94
C TYR A 90 -9.49 -6.40 18.93
N TYR A 91 -9.70 -5.12 19.24
CA TYR A 91 -8.79 -4.38 20.12
C TYR A 91 -8.80 -4.92 21.55
N ARG A 92 -9.95 -5.37 22.09
CA ARG A 92 -10.01 -6.03 23.40
C ARG A 92 -9.22 -7.34 23.39
N GLY A 93 -9.48 -8.22 22.43
CA GLY A 93 -8.81 -9.52 22.33
C GLY A 93 -7.30 -9.37 22.18
N ILE A 94 -6.82 -8.50 21.28
CA ILE A 94 -5.39 -8.24 21.08
C ILE A 94 -4.73 -7.65 22.35
N SER A 95 -5.39 -6.68 22.99
CA SER A 95 -4.83 -6.00 24.17
C SER A 95 -4.76 -6.93 25.38
N LEU A 96 -5.83 -7.69 25.66
CA LEU A 96 -5.85 -8.71 26.70
C LEU A 96 -4.76 -9.75 26.46
N ALA A 97 -4.61 -10.23 25.22
CA ALA A 97 -3.56 -11.20 24.87
C ALA A 97 -2.14 -10.66 25.01
N GLY A 98 -1.96 -9.33 25.03
CA GLY A 98 -0.67 -8.68 25.27
C GLY A 98 -0.31 -8.56 26.75
N LEU A 99 -1.27 -8.68 27.66
CA LEU A 99 -1.05 -8.60 29.10
C LEU A 99 -0.54 -9.94 29.67
N PRO A 100 0.27 -9.91 30.75
CA PRO A 100 0.72 -11.13 31.42
C PRO A 100 -0.44 -12.08 31.76
N GLY A 101 -0.33 -13.35 31.35
CA GLY A 101 -1.36 -14.36 31.58
C GLY A 101 -2.74 -14.04 30.98
N CYS A 102 -2.80 -13.20 29.94
CA CYS A 102 -4.04 -12.64 29.40
C CYS A 102 -4.91 -11.92 30.45
N ALA A 103 -4.30 -11.41 31.53
CA ALA A 103 -5.00 -10.89 32.70
C ALA A 103 -6.05 -11.87 33.30
N GLY A 104 -5.81 -13.18 33.18
CA GLY A 104 -6.76 -14.22 33.62
C GLY A 104 -8.00 -14.36 32.73
N ARG A 105 -8.02 -13.75 31.54
CA ARG A 105 -9.17 -13.71 30.62
C ARG A 105 -8.91 -14.37 29.26
N ALA A 106 -8.12 -15.44 29.26
CA ALA A 106 -7.80 -16.17 28.03
C ALA A 106 -9.05 -16.65 27.27
N GLU A 107 -10.12 -17.04 27.97
CA GLU A 107 -11.41 -17.41 27.36
C GLU A 107 -12.08 -16.23 26.63
N THR A 108 -12.01 -15.02 27.19
CA THR A 108 -12.49 -13.80 26.51
C THR A 108 -11.69 -13.52 25.25
N VAL A 109 -10.35 -13.65 25.32
CA VAL A 109 -9.47 -13.48 24.16
C VAL A 109 -9.88 -14.43 23.03
N VAL A 110 -10.08 -15.72 23.36
CA VAL A 110 -10.52 -16.72 22.38
C VAL A 110 -11.88 -16.34 21.79
N ALA A 111 -12.87 -16.02 22.62
CA ALA A 111 -14.21 -15.68 22.15
C ALA A 111 -14.21 -14.46 21.19
N ASP A 112 -13.50 -13.39 21.54
CA ASP A 112 -13.40 -12.19 20.72
C ASP A 112 -12.71 -12.46 19.39
N LEU A 113 -11.61 -13.21 19.42
CA LEU A 113 -10.74 -13.38 18.26
C LEU A 113 -11.21 -14.51 17.33
N GLU A 114 -11.86 -15.56 17.84
CA GLU A 114 -12.59 -16.52 17.00
C GLU A 114 -13.80 -15.84 16.33
N PHE A 115 -14.48 -14.91 17.00
CA PHE A 115 -15.51 -14.06 16.37
C PHE A 115 -14.90 -13.23 15.22
N VAL A 116 -13.77 -12.57 15.43
CA VAL A 116 -13.07 -11.80 14.37
C VAL A 116 -12.76 -12.69 13.16
N LEU A 117 -12.24 -13.90 13.37
CA LEU A 117 -11.94 -14.84 12.28
C LEU A 117 -13.22 -15.30 11.54
N MET A 118 -14.32 -15.49 12.26
CA MET A 118 -15.61 -15.93 11.69
C MET A 118 -16.20 -14.88 10.75
N VAL A 119 -16.04 -13.59 11.07
CA VAL A 119 -16.54 -12.47 10.28
C VAL A 119 -15.42 -11.64 9.64
N LYS A 120 -14.30 -12.28 9.29
CA LYS A 120 -13.07 -11.61 8.79
C LYS A 120 -13.31 -10.66 7.60
N GLU A 121 -14.27 -10.96 6.74
CA GLU A 121 -14.64 -10.12 5.58
C GLU A 121 -15.29 -8.79 5.97
N GLN A 122 -15.72 -8.62 7.24
CA GLN A 122 -16.25 -7.36 7.78
C GLN A 122 -15.15 -6.47 8.36
N PHE A 123 -13.92 -6.96 8.44
CA PHE A 123 -12.76 -6.20 8.92
C PHE A 123 -11.96 -5.67 7.74
N PRO A 124 -11.22 -4.56 7.91
CA PRO A 124 -10.27 -4.14 6.90
C PRO A 124 -9.27 -5.28 6.59
N PRO A 125 -8.79 -5.41 5.34
CA PRO A 125 -7.80 -6.41 4.99
C PRO A 125 -6.55 -6.37 5.88
N GLY A 126 -5.98 -7.54 6.15
CA GLY A 126 -4.68 -7.72 6.81
C GLY A 126 -4.69 -7.96 8.33
N PHE A 127 -5.82 -7.74 9.00
CA PHE A 127 -5.91 -7.78 10.47
C PHE A 127 -5.66 -9.16 11.11
N MET A 128 -5.49 -10.21 10.31
CA MET A 128 -5.56 -11.60 10.79
C MET A 128 -4.27 -12.11 11.44
N ARG A 129 -3.09 -11.64 11.02
CA ARG A 129 -1.81 -12.08 11.61
C ARG A 129 -1.70 -11.80 13.13
N PRO A 130 -2.05 -10.60 13.63
CA PRO A 130 -2.09 -10.33 15.07
C PRO A 130 -3.16 -11.15 15.81
N VAL A 131 -4.30 -11.43 15.15
CA VAL A 131 -5.38 -12.27 15.69
C VAL A 131 -4.84 -13.67 15.98
N HIS A 132 -4.17 -14.28 15.00
CA HIS A 132 -3.54 -15.59 15.16
C HIS A 132 -2.44 -15.59 16.23
N ALA A 133 -1.62 -14.53 16.30
CA ALA A 133 -0.60 -14.41 17.35
C ALA A 133 -1.20 -14.33 18.77
N ALA A 134 -2.31 -13.61 18.92
CA ALA A 134 -3.02 -13.48 20.19
C ALA A 134 -3.78 -14.76 20.58
N LEU A 135 -4.45 -15.41 19.61
CA LEU A 135 -5.10 -16.71 19.80
C LEU A 135 -4.10 -17.79 20.22
N ALA A 136 -2.93 -17.85 19.61
CA ALA A 136 -1.88 -18.80 19.99
C ALA A 136 -1.53 -18.69 21.49
N ARG A 137 -1.33 -17.47 22.00
CA ARG A 137 -1.04 -17.23 23.42
C ARG A 137 -2.21 -17.65 24.33
N ALA A 138 -3.44 -17.32 23.95
CA ALA A 138 -4.62 -17.67 24.74
C ALA A 138 -4.86 -19.18 24.74
N TYR A 139 -4.71 -19.86 23.61
CA TYR A 139 -4.84 -21.31 23.52
C TYR A 139 -3.78 -22.04 24.34
N ASP A 140 -2.53 -21.58 24.33
CA ASP A 140 -1.46 -22.15 25.17
C ASP A 140 -1.84 -22.07 26.67
N LEU A 141 -2.37 -20.92 27.13
CA LEU A 141 -2.82 -20.76 28.52
C LEU A 141 -4.02 -21.65 28.89
N LEU A 142 -4.86 -22.00 27.92
CA LEU A 142 -6.03 -22.87 28.09
C LEU A 142 -5.71 -24.35 27.87
N GLY A 143 -4.45 -24.71 27.58
CA GLY A 143 -4.06 -26.10 27.29
C GLY A 143 -4.56 -26.63 25.94
N ARG A 144 -4.98 -25.77 25.01
CA ARG A 144 -5.45 -26.13 23.66
C ARG A 144 -4.28 -26.24 22.67
N ALA A 145 -3.41 -27.22 22.88
CA ALA A 145 -2.11 -27.32 22.18
C ALA A 145 -2.21 -27.37 20.64
N GLU A 146 -3.17 -28.11 20.08
CA GLU A 146 -3.35 -28.23 18.62
C GLU A 146 -3.82 -26.91 18.01
N ASP A 147 -4.77 -26.24 18.66
CA ASP A 147 -5.25 -24.93 18.20
C ASP A 147 -4.14 -23.86 18.30
N ALA A 148 -3.33 -23.92 19.36
CA ALA A 148 -2.18 -23.05 19.52
C ALA A 148 -1.13 -23.27 18.42
N ALA A 149 -0.85 -24.52 18.05
CA ALA A 149 0.05 -24.85 16.94
C ALA A 149 -0.48 -24.32 15.59
N ARG A 150 -1.77 -24.54 15.31
CA ARG A 150 -2.42 -24.02 14.10
C ARG A 150 -2.39 -22.49 14.03
N ALA A 151 -2.67 -21.82 15.15
CA ALA A 151 -2.62 -20.36 15.24
C ALA A 151 -1.18 -19.82 15.09
N ARG A 152 -0.18 -20.48 15.69
CA ARG A 152 1.24 -20.09 15.54
C ARG A 152 1.72 -20.13 14.09
N GLY A 153 1.28 -21.11 13.30
CA GLY A 153 1.64 -21.21 11.88
C GLY A 153 1.14 -20.04 11.01
N ARG A 154 0.23 -19.20 11.53
CA ARG A 154 -0.34 -18.03 10.84
C ARG A 154 -0.11 -16.72 11.59
N ALA A 155 0.66 -16.77 12.67
CA ALA A 155 0.88 -15.64 13.56
C ALA A 155 1.87 -14.64 12.94
N GLY A 156 1.63 -13.36 13.18
CA GLY A 156 2.55 -12.29 12.81
C GLY A 156 2.23 -11.00 13.55
N HIS A 157 3.19 -10.07 13.57
CA HIS A 157 3.04 -8.79 14.26
C HIS A 157 2.55 -7.66 13.32
N LEU A 158 2.65 -7.84 12.01
CA LEU A 158 2.16 -6.90 11.01
C LEU A 158 0.64 -7.06 10.82
N ILE A 159 -0.06 -5.94 10.68
CA ILE A 159 -1.52 -5.82 10.43
C ILE A 159 -1.82 -5.89 8.92
N THR A 160 -0.82 -6.03 8.05
CA THR A 160 -1.06 -6.15 6.60
C THR A 160 -1.21 -7.62 6.17
N GLY A 161 -2.01 -7.83 5.11
CA GLY A 161 -2.16 -9.10 4.40
C GLY A 161 -1.07 -9.35 3.36
N TYR A 162 -0.09 -8.45 3.25
CA TYR A 162 0.96 -8.54 2.24
C TYR A 162 1.78 -9.81 2.38
N TRP A 163 1.98 -10.48 1.24
CA TRP A 163 2.89 -11.60 1.06
C TRP A 163 4.10 -11.07 0.30
N ALA A 164 5.30 -11.34 0.80
CA ALA A 164 6.55 -10.91 0.18
C ALA A 164 7.65 -11.93 0.43
N ASN A 165 8.18 -12.55 -0.63
CA ASN A 165 9.37 -13.40 -0.53
C ASN A 165 10.12 -13.42 -1.88
N PRO A 166 11.36 -13.96 -1.95
CA PRO A 166 12.11 -14.04 -3.21
C PRO A 166 11.45 -14.87 -4.30
N GLU A 167 10.73 -15.94 -3.95
CA GLU A 167 10.22 -16.92 -4.92
C GLU A 167 8.93 -16.44 -5.59
N ASP A 168 8.02 -15.82 -4.84
CA ASP A 168 6.72 -15.36 -5.33
C ASP A 168 6.71 -13.86 -5.65
N GLY A 169 7.66 -13.08 -5.11
CA GLY A 169 7.61 -11.62 -5.15
C GLY A 169 6.60 -11.06 -4.13
N PHE A 170 6.00 -9.92 -4.44
CA PHE A 170 5.06 -9.22 -3.57
C PHE A 170 3.60 -9.41 -4.01
N ARG A 171 2.69 -9.63 -3.05
CA ARG A 171 1.22 -9.66 -3.25
C ARG A 171 0.52 -8.81 -2.21
N PHE A 172 -0.51 -8.09 -2.63
CA PHE A 172 -1.32 -7.26 -1.75
C PHE A 172 -2.29 -8.07 -0.87
N VAL A 173 -2.81 -9.17 -1.40
CA VAL A 173 -3.83 -10.02 -0.77
C VAL A 173 -3.57 -11.49 -1.08
N PRO A 174 -4.11 -12.43 -0.29
CA PRO A 174 -4.13 -13.85 -0.66
C PRO A 174 -4.90 -14.08 -1.98
N PRO A 175 -4.54 -15.12 -2.78
CA PRO A 175 -5.21 -15.44 -4.02
C PRO A 175 -6.73 -15.61 -3.87
N ARG A 176 -7.51 -14.91 -4.70
CA ARG A 176 -8.97 -15.06 -4.79
C ARG A 176 -9.50 -14.58 -6.14
N LEU A 177 -10.62 -15.16 -6.58
CA LEU A 177 -11.36 -14.69 -7.74
C LEU A 177 -12.63 -13.96 -7.29
N VAL A 178 -12.76 -12.68 -7.62
CA VAL A 178 -13.87 -11.81 -7.19
C VAL A 178 -14.74 -11.45 -8.38
N GLU A 179 -16.05 -11.68 -8.29
CA GLU A 179 -17.01 -11.21 -9.31
C GLU A 179 -17.50 -9.79 -8.95
N HIS A 180 -17.16 -8.80 -9.78
CA HIS A 180 -17.49 -7.39 -9.56
C HIS A 180 -18.80 -6.95 -10.23
N ALA A 181 -19.19 -7.68 -11.28
CA ALA A 181 -20.47 -7.59 -11.97
C ALA A 181 -20.70 -8.92 -12.69
N GLN A 182 -21.91 -9.16 -13.19
CA GLN A 182 -22.24 -10.42 -13.88
C GLN A 182 -21.24 -10.73 -15.00
N GLY A 183 -20.50 -11.84 -14.84
CA GLY A 183 -19.49 -12.29 -15.81
C GLY A 183 -18.19 -11.48 -15.81
N VAL A 184 -17.99 -10.56 -14.86
CA VAL A 184 -16.76 -9.77 -14.70
C VAL A 184 -16.03 -10.25 -13.45
N HIS A 185 -14.99 -11.06 -13.65
CA HIS A 185 -14.18 -11.65 -12.60
C HIS A 185 -12.81 -10.99 -12.54
N VAL A 186 -12.28 -10.78 -11.35
CA VAL A 186 -10.92 -10.25 -11.13
C VAL A 186 -10.15 -11.23 -10.27
N ALA A 187 -9.06 -11.75 -10.80
CA ALA A 187 -8.13 -12.61 -10.09
C ALA A 187 -7.15 -11.74 -9.31
N GLN A 188 -7.32 -11.69 -7.99
CA GLN A 188 -6.52 -10.89 -7.07
C GLN A 188 -5.52 -11.76 -6.31
N GLY A 189 -4.32 -11.23 -6.05
CA GLY A 189 -3.33 -11.91 -5.22
C GLY A 189 -2.62 -13.10 -5.90
N TYR A 190 -2.92 -13.38 -7.16
CA TYR A 190 -2.16 -14.32 -7.99
C TYR A 190 -0.83 -13.70 -8.48
N ASP A 191 -0.81 -12.39 -8.68
CA ASP A 191 0.35 -11.59 -9.07
C ASP A 191 0.45 -10.29 -8.25
N PHE A 192 1.52 -9.52 -8.45
CA PHE A 192 1.61 -8.13 -8.00
C PHE A 192 0.42 -7.31 -8.53
N ALA A 193 0.07 -7.49 -9.82
CA ALA A 193 -1.14 -6.93 -10.44
C ALA A 193 -2.35 -7.89 -10.40
N ASP A 194 -3.53 -7.32 -10.58
CA ASP A 194 -4.78 -8.05 -10.80
C ASP A 194 -4.94 -8.41 -12.28
N VAL A 195 -5.58 -9.55 -12.57
CA VAL A 195 -5.99 -9.92 -13.93
C VAL A 195 -7.51 -9.92 -14.02
N GLY A 196 -8.06 -9.10 -14.91
CA GLY A 196 -9.49 -9.04 -15.18
C GLY A 196 -9.91 -10.07 -16.23
N PHE A 197 -11.10 -10.64 -16.07
CA PHE A 197 -11.71 -11.56 -17.03
C PHE A 197 -13.18 -11.21 -17.23
N VAL A 198 -13.56 -10.93 -18.48
CA VAL A 198 -14.95 -10.70 -18.87
C VAL A 198 -15.42 -11.89 -19.69
N VAL A 199 -16.32 -12.69 -19.11
CA VAL A 199 -16.94 -13.84 -19.76
C VAL A 199 -18.07 -13.35 -20.66
N THR A 200 -17.94 -13.57 -21.95
CA THR A 200 -18.92 -13.17 -22.98
C THR A 200 -19.64 -14.38 -23.57
N GLY A 201 -20.60 -14.17 -24.46
CA GLY A 201 -21.30 -15.27 -25.15
C GLY A 201 -20.42 -16.12 -26.09
N THR A 202 -19.24 -15.66 -26.48
CA THR A 202 -18.37 -16.36 -27.46
C THR A 202 -16.95 -16.63 -26.98
N GLY A 203 -16.57 -16.13 -25.80
CA GLY A 203 -15.18 -16.19 -25.33
C GLY A 203 -14.96 -15.36 -24.07
N VAL A 204 -13.72 -15.39 -23.58
CA VAL A 204 -13.25 -14.52 -22.50
C VAL A 204 -12.44 -13.36 -23.10
N VAL A 205 -12.64 -12.15 -22.58
CA VAL A 205 -11.75 -11.00 -22.76
C VAL A 205 -10.95 -10.83 -21.47
N ALA A 206 -9.64 -11.04 -21.53
CA ALA A 206 -8.75 -10.75 -20.41
C ALA A 206 -8.35 -9.27 -20.42
N VAL A 207 -8.19 -8.68 -19.23
CA VAL A 207 -7.65 -7.34 -19.02
C VAL A 207 -6.39 -7.52 -18.18
N ASP A 208 -5.25 -7.14 -18.76
CA ASP A 208 -3.89 -7.40 -18.29
C ASP A 208 -3.50 -8.88 -18.20
N ALA A 209 -2.22 -9.15 -17.90
CA ALA A 209 -1.60 -10.45 -18.06
C ALA A 209 -0.54 -10.81 -17.01
N ALA A 210 -0.57 -10.21 -15.81
CA ALA A 210 0.35 -10.50 -14.70
C ALA A 210 1.86 -10.31 -15.04
N SER A 211 2.72 -10.45 -14.03
CA SER A 211 4.17 -10.33 -14.17
C SER A 211 4.86 -11.51 -14.87
N THR A 212 4.27 -12.71 -14.82
CA THR A 212 4.87 -13.93 -15.40
C THR A 212 3.82 -14.87 -16.01
N PRO A 213 4.21 -15.74 -16.96
CA PRO A 213 3.29 -16.73 -17.54
C PRO A 213 2.68 -17.66 -16.50
N GLU A 214 3.42 -18.03 -15.46
CA GLU A 214 2.96 -18.90 -14.37
C GLU A 214 1.85 -18.23 -13.57
N HIS A 215 1.98 -16.93 -13.25
CA HIS A 215 0.94 -16.20 -12.53
C HIS A 215 -0.30 -15.98 -13.39
N ALA A 216 -0.13 -15.63 -14.66
CA ALA A 216 -1.24 -15.50 -15.60
C ALA A 216 -1.99 -16.84 -15.78
N ALA A 217 -1.26 -17.95 -15.89
CA ALA A 217 -1.83 -19.29 -15.96
C ALA A 217 -2.57 -19.68 -14.68
N ALA A 218 -2.04 -19.32 -13.51
CA ALA A 218 -2.71 -19.56 -12.23
C ALA A 218 -4.02 -18.75 -12.09
N ALA A 219 -3.99 -17.47 -12.50
CA ALA A 219 -5.18 -16.63 -12.55
C ALA A 219 -6.24 -17.17 -13.53
N LEU A 220 -5.83 -17.59 -14.74
CA LEU A 220 -6.72 -18.22 -15.71
C LEU A 220 -7.26 -19.55 -15.17
N GLY A 221 -6.45 -20.34 -14.46
CA GLY A 221 -6.85 -21.59 -13.83
C GLY A 221 -8.02 -21.40 -12.85
N ALA A 222 -8.00 -20.33 -12.06
CA ALA A 222 -9.12 -19.98 -11.18
C ALA A 222 -10.41 -19.68 -11.98
N LEU A 223 -10.29 -19.00 -13.12
CA LEU A 223 -11.44 -18.75 -14.01
C LEU A 223 -11.97 -20.05 -14.65
N ARG A 224 -11.11 -21.05 -14.90
CA ARG A 224 -11.53 -22.34 -15.48
C ARG A 224 -12.49 -23.12 -14.59
N GLU A 225 -12.53 -22.85 -13.29
CA GLU A 225 -13.57 -23.39 -12.40
C GLU A 225 -14.98 -22.86 -12.72
N ILE A 226 -15.07 -21.77 -13.48
CA ILE A 226 -16.33 -21.09 -13.88
C ILE A 226 -16.65 -21.33 -15.35
N THR A 227 -15.66 -21.31 -16.25
CA THR A 227 -15.88 -21.40 -17.71
C THR A 227 -14.74 -22.02 -18.50
N GLU A 228 -15.12 -22.81 -19.52
CA GLU A 228 -14.21 -23.42 -20.50
C GLU A 228 -14.07 -22.60 -21.80
N LEU A 229 -14.71 -21.42 -21.88
CA LEU A 229 -14.64 -20.59 -23.08
C LEU A 229 -13.20 -20.11 -23.35
N PRO A 230 -12.72 -20.09 -24.62
CA PRO A 230 -11.36 -19.68 -24.93
C PRO A 230 -11.15 -18.19 -24.63
N VAL A 231 -9.91 -17.81 -24.28
CA VAL A 231 -9.51 -16.41 -24.25
C VAL A 231 -9.38 -15.95 -25.70
N THR A 232 -10.20 -14.98 -26.09
CA THR A 232 -10.27 -14.49 -27.49
C THR A 232 -9.56 -13.16 -27.66
N HIS A 233 -9.48 -12.38 -26.59
CA HIS A 233 -8.87 -11.06 -26.56
C HIS A 233 -8.11 -10.88 -25.24
N VAL A 234 -6.98 -10.18 -25.31
CA VAL A 234 -6.26 -9.66 -24.16
C VAL A 234 -6.12 -8.16 -24.37
N ILE A 235 -6.68 -7.35 -23.46
CA ILE A 235 -6.55 -5.90 -23.49
C ILE A 235 -5.53 -5.51 -22.43
N LEU A 236 -4.41 -4.93 -22.85
CA LEU A 236 -3.39 -4.42 -21.94
C LEU A 236 -3.71 -2.97 -21.60
N THR A 237 -3.83 -2.68 -20.30
CA THR A 237 -4.13 -1.35 -19.80
C THR A 237 -2.95 -0.40 -19.99
N HIS A 238 -1.72 -0.89 -19.85
CA HIS A 238 -0.47 -0.16 -20.09
C HIS A 238 0.75 -1.10 -20.12
N ALA A 239 1.94 -0.58 -20.45
CA ALA A 239 3.14 -1.37 -20.72
C ALA A 239 4.02 -1.76 -19.52
N HIS A 240 3.54 -1.69 -18.28
CA HIS A 240 4.31 -2.15 -17.12
C HIS A 240 4.40 -3.67 -17.06
N LEU A 241 5.51 -4.17 -16.52
CA LEU A 241 5.86 -5.58 -16.59
C LEU A 241 4.83 -6.49 -15.91
N ASP A 242 4.29 -6.05 -14.79
CA ASP A 242 3.24 -6.73 -14.02
C ASP A 242 1.88 -6.79 -14.73
N HIS A 243 1.71 -6.05 -15.83
CA HIS A 243 0.51 -6.10 -16.66
C HIS A 243 0.70 -6.88 -17.95
N VAL A 244 1.93 -7.15 -18.36
CA VAL A 244 2.24 -7.68 -19.70
C VAL A 244 3.14 -8.92 -19.70
N GLY A 245 3.76 -9.25 -18.57
CA GLY A 245 4.81 -10.26 -18.48
C GLY A 245 4.33 -11.69 -18.67
N GLY A 246 3.07 -11.99 -18.33
CA GLY A 246 2.47 -13.31 -18.50
C GLY A 246 1.62 -13.50 -19.76
N LEU A 247 1.74 -12.60 -20.74
CA LEU A 247 0.91 -12.58 -21.94
C LEU A 247 0.83 -13.94 -22.66
N ASP A 248 1.95 -14.64 -22.78
CA ASP A 248 2.05 -15.93 -23.50
C ASP A 248 1.04 -16.97 -22.98
N ALA A 249 0.73 -16.97 -21.68
CA ALA A 249 -0.23 -17.89 -21.08
C ALA A 249 -1.68 -17.61 -21.51
N LEU A 250 -1.99 -16.36 -21.84
CA LEU A 250 -3.33 -15.92 -22.24
C LEU A 250 -3.54 -15.91 -23.76
N THR A 251 -2.44 -15.94 -24.53
CA THR A 251 -2.48 -15.92 -26.01
C THR A 251 -2.27 -17.29 -26.66
N ALA A 252 -2.14 -18.37 -25.89
CA ALA A 252 -1.88 -19.72 -26.40
C ALA A 252 -2.89 -20.17 -27.48
N ASP A 253 -4.15 -19.75 -27.39
CA ASP A 253 -5.23 -20.08 -28.34
C ASP A 253 -5.42 -19.02 -29.45
N GLY A 254 -4.43 -18.14 -29.65
CA GLY A 254 -4.47 -17.12 -30.71
C GLY A 254 -5.30 -15.88 -30.37
N ALA A 255 -5.39 -15.52 -29.07
CA ALA A 255 -6.09 -14.32 -28.62
C ALA A 255 -5.52 -13.05 -29.27
N THR A 256 -6.41 -12.11 -29.64
CA THR A 256 -5.99 -10.80 -30.16
C THR A 256 -5.54 -9.90 -29.02
N VAL A 257 -4.30 -9.41 -29.09
CA VAL A 257 -3.76 -8.47 -28.10
C VAL A 257 -4.06 -7.04 -28.53
N ILE A 258 -4.71 -6.27 -27.66
CA ILE A 258 -5.09 -4.88 -27.88
C ILE A 258 -4.37 -4.01 -26.85
N ALA A 259 -3.76 -2.91 -27.29
CA ALA A 259 -3.16 -1.92 -26.40
C ALA A 259 -3.33 -0.51 -26.98
N GLN A 260 -2.99 0.51 -26.20
CA GLN A 260 -2.99 1.90 -26.68
C GLN A 260 -1.81 2.16 -27.64
N ALA A 261 -1.93 3.13 -28.54
CA ALA A 261 -0.96 3.40 -29.62
C ALA A 261 0.46 3.80 -29.18
N ASN A 262 0.65 4.40 -28.00
CA ASN A 262 1.94 4.72 -27.38
C ASN A 262 2.57 3.52 -26.65
N PHE A 263 1.89 2.38 -26.52
CA PHE A 263 2.39 1.19 -25.82
C PHE A 263 3.82 0.80 -26.23
N PRO A 264 4.19 0.75 -27.53
CA PRO A 264 5.57 0.39 -27.90
C PRO A 264 6.63 1.36 -27.36
N ARG A 265 6.28 2.64 -27.20
CA ARG A 265 7.17 3.66 -26.64
C ARG A 265 7.32 3.47 -25.13
N GLU A 266 6.22 3.25 -24.43
CA GLU A 266 6.26 3.04 -22.97
C GLU A 266 6.99 1.73 -22.63
N LEU A 267 6.74 0.65 -23.38
CA LEU A 267 7.46 -0.62 -23.21
C LEU A 267 8.98 -0.44 -23.37
N ALA A 268 9.42 0.42 -24.30
CA ALA A 268 10.84 0.73 -24.47
C ALA A 268 11.43 1.51 -23.27
N ILE A 269 10.65 2.41 -22.67
CA ILE A 269 11.04 3.12 -21.44
C ILE A 269 11.19 2.12 -20.30
N GLN A 270 10.20 1.25 -20.07
CA GLN A 270 10.23 0.22 -19.04
C GLN A 270 11.42 -0.74 -19.21
N ASN A 271 11.64 -1.26 -20.42
CA ASN A 271 12.74 -2.17 -20.70
C ASN A 271 14.14 -1.53 -20.55
N SER A 272 14.25 -0.22 -20.74
CA SER A 272 15.51 0.54 -20.58
C SER A 272 15.70 1.14 -19.19
N GLY A 273 14.69 1.03 -18.32
CA GLY A 273 14.71 1.54 -16.95
C GLY A 273 15.73 0.83 -16.04
N PRO A 274 15.93 1.34 -14.81
CA PRO A 274 16.76 0.68 -13.82
C PRO A 274 16.15 -0.67 -13.37
N PRO A 275 16.93 -1.53 -12.70
CA PRO A 275 16.36 -2.71 -12.05
C PRO A 275 15.22 -2.35 -11.09
N PRO A 276 14.19 -3.20 -10.97
CA PRO A 276 13.10 -2.95 -10.05
C PRO A 276 13.57 -3.07 -8.59
N LEU A 277 12.71 -2.63 -7.66
CA LEU A 277 12.90 -2.84 -6.24
C LEU A 277 12.89 -4.35 -5.92
N GLY A 278 13.54 -4.74 -4.83
CA GLY A 278 13.49 -6.13 -4.38
C GLY A 278 12.06 -6.57 -4.05
N TYR A 279 11.79 -7.87 -4.26
CA TYR A 279 10.46 -8.50 -4.21
C TYR A 279 9.44 -8.02 -5.24
N TYR A 280 9.76 -7.08 -6.13
CA TYR A 280 8.83 -6.69 -7.18
C TYR A 280 8.54 -7.85 -8.16
N LEU A 281 9.59 -8.59 -8.55
CA LEU A 281 9.46 -9.80 -9.36
C LEU A 281 9.87 -11.06 -8.58
N PRO A 282 9.26 -12.21 -8.92
CA PRO A 282 9.78 -13.53 -8.57
C PRO A 282 11.25 -13.70 -8.99
N ARG A 283 11.99 -14.47 -8.20
CA ARG A 283 13.36 -14.87 -8.51
C ARG A 283 13.40 -15.57 -9.86
N GLY A 284 14.49 -15.34 -10.61
CA GLY A 284 14.76 -16.04 -11.87
C GLY A 284 14.02 -15.48 -13.09
N HIS A 285 13.15 -14.50 -12.91
CA HIS A 285 12.38 -13.90 -14.01
C HIS A 285 13.07 -12.67 -14.60
N GLY A 286 12.91 -12.49 -15.91
CA GLY A 286 13.44 -11.35 -16.64
C GLY A 286 12.68 -10.08 -16.28
N ARG A 287 13.40 -8.95 -16.19
CA ARG A 287 12.81 -7.62 -15.96
C ARG A 287 12.32 -6.92 -17.24
N GLN A 288 12.39 -7.61 -18.37
CA GLN A 288 12.07 -7.05 -19.68
C GLN A 288 10.98 -7.88 -20.33
N ALA A 289 10.02 -7.21 -20.95
CA ALA A 289 8.94 -7.84 -21.71
C ALA A 289 9.11 -7.62 -23.21
N HIS A 290 8.67 -8.61 -24.00
CA HIS A 290 8.70 -8.59 -25.46
C HIS A 290 7.28 -8.72 -26.02
N VAL A 291 6.53 -7.63 -25.97
CA VAL A 291 5.12 -7.61 -26.38
C VAL A 291 4.93 -6.77 -27.63
N VAL A 292 4.24 -7.34 -28.62
CA VAL A 292 3.81 -6.66 -29.83
C VAL A 292 2.29 -6.80 -29.95
N PRO A 293 1.52 -5.76 -29.57
CA PRO A 293 0.06 -5.80 -29.68
C PRO A 293 -0.37 -6.03 -31.14
N GLY A 294 -1.36 -6.92 -31.32
CA GLY A 294 -1.96 -7.18 -32.64
C GLY A 294 -2.83 -6.02 -33.13
N ARG A 295 -3.31 -5.18 -32.21
CA ARG A 295 -4.10 -3.99 -32.50
C ARG A 295 -3.73 -2.85 -31.55
N LEU A 296 -3.60 -1.65 -32.11
CA LEU A 296 -3.33 -0.42 -31.37
C LEU A 296 -4.54 0.51 -31.42
N VAL A 297 -4.79 1.21 -30.32
CA VAL A 297 -5.92 2.14 -30.15
C VAL A 297 -5.40 3.56 -29.92
N ASP A 298 -5.73 4.49 -30.81
CA ASP A 298 -5.31 5.91 -30.73
C ASP A 298 -6.47 6.90 -30.47
N ALA A 299 -7.71 6.45 -30.61
CA ALA A 299 -8.92 7.21 -30.33
C ALA A 299 -9.97 6.33 -29.61
N VAL A 300 -10.98 6.97 -29.02
CA VAL A 300 -12.09 6.25 -28.38
C VAL A 300 -12.78 5.35 -29.41
N GLU A 301 -12.86 4.06 -29.11
CA GLU A 301 -13.48 3.08 -29.99
C GLU A 301 -14.38 2.11 -29.24
N LYS A 302 -15.34 1.53 -29.96
CA LYS A 302 -16.21 0.47 -29.44
C LYS A 302 -15.76 -0.88 -29.96
N LEU A 303 -15.85 -1.88 -29.09
CA LEU A 303 -15.59 -3.28 -29.38
C LEU A 303 -16.73 -4.11 -28.81
N THR A 304 -17.34 -4.98 -29.61
CA THR A 304 -18.35 -5.93 -29.13
C THR A 304 -17.80 -7.35 -29.25
N VAL A 305 -17.77 -8.08 -28.14
CA VAL A 305 -17.33 -9.49 -28.11
C VAL A 305 -18.43 -10.30 -27.44
N GLY A 306 -18.94 -11.33 -28.12
CA GLY A 306 -19.95 -12.23 -27.56
C GLY A 306 -21.20 -11.54 -26.99
N GLY A 307 -21.59 -10.40 -27.56
CA GLY A 307 -22.74 -9.60 -27.11
C GLY A 307 -22.47 -8.65 -25.95
N VAL A 308 -21.22 -8.54 -25.47
CA VAL A 308 -20.81 -7.55 -24.47
C VAL A 308 -20.13 -6.38 -25.17
N ASP A 309 -20.59 -5.17 -24.89
CA ASP A 309 -20.02 -3.93 -25.41
C ASP A 309 -18.91 -3.39 -24.50
N PHE A 310 -17.77 -3.10 -25.12
CA PHE A 310 -16.61 -2.45 -24.54
C PHE A 310 -16.39 -1.10 -25.22
N THR A 311 -16.02 -0.09 -24.44
CA THR A 311 -15.48 1.17 -24.95
C THR A 311 -14.04 1.29 -24.49
N LEU A 312 -13.12 1.36 -25.46
CA LEU A 312 -11.69 1.50 -25.21
C LEU A 312 -11.33 2.97 -25.32
N ILE A 313 -10.76 3.53 -24.26
CA ILE A 313 -10.56 4.98 -24.12
C ILE A 313 -9.09 5.23 -23.80
N PRO A 314 -8.28 5.64 -24.79
CA PRO A 314 -6.90 6.07 -24.56
C PRO A 314 -6.85 7.23 -23.56
N ILE A 315 -5.99 7.11 -22.56
CA ILE A 315 -5.66 8.17 -21.61
C ILE A 315 -4.15 8.33 -21.54
N ALA A 316 -3.68 9.54 -21.24
CA ALA A 316 -2.26 9.81 -21.08
C ALA A 316 -1.92 9.98 -19.59
N GLY A 317 -2.27 8.99 -18.76
CA GLY A 317 -1.54 8.80 -17.51
C GLY A 317 -2.31 8.83 -16.22
N GLY A 318 -1.79 9.65 -15.30
CA GLY A 318 -1.41 9.13 -13.99
C GLY A 318 -0.02 8.53 -14.05
N GLU A 319 0.03 7.25 -14.39
CA GLU A 319 1.24 6.44 -14.38
C GLU A 319 2.06 6.47 -15.67
N THR A 320 1.44 6.20 -16.82
CA THR A 320 2.15 6.08 -18.11
C THR A 320 1.48 6.86 -19.24
N GLU A 321 2.18 7.10 -20.36
CA GLU A 321 1.57 7.81 -21.50
C GLU A 321 0.71 6.90 -22.41
N ASP A 322 0.65 5.60 -22.10
CA ASP A 322 -0.07 4.58 -22.87
C ASP A 322 -1.29 3.96 -22.15
N GLY A 323 -1.80 4.62 -21.11
CA GLY A 323 -2.96 4.13 -20.38
C GLY A 323 -4.20 3.89 -21.27
N LEU A 324 -4.92 2.81 -21.01
CA LEU A 324 -6.14 2.42 -21.71
C LEU A 324 -7.25 2.06 -20.72
N VAL A 325 -8.28 2.90 -20.66
CA VAL A 325 -9.50 2.59 -19.90
C VAL A 325 -10.38 1.64 -20.71
N VAL A 326 -10.85 0.57 -20.07
CA VAL A 326 -11.78 -0.42 -20.63
C VAL A 326 -13.12 -0.29 -19.91
N HIS A 327 -14.09 0.33 -20.57
CA HIS A 327 -15.41 0.60 -19.99
C HIS A 327 -16.48 -0.34 -20.56
N LEU A 328 -17.25 -0.97 -19.66
CA LEU A 328 -18.39 -1.83 -19.96
C LEU A 328 -19.67 -1.10 -19.53
N PRO A 329 -20.28 -0.28 -20.40
CA PRO A 329 -21.35 0.63 -20.02
C PRO A 329 -22.60 -0.09 -19.47
N ASP A 330 -22.99 -1.21 -20.07
CA ASP A 330 -24.19 -1.96 -19.67
C ASP A 330 -24.04 -2.61 -18.28
N LEU A 331 -22.80 -2.94 -17.90
CA LEU A 331 -22.46 -3.49 -16.59
C LEU A 331 -22.09 -2.41 -15.58
N GLY A 332 -21.85 -1.17 -16.03
CA GLY A 332 -21.40 -0.06 -15.20
C GLY A 332 -20.01 -0.30 -14.59
N VAL A 333 -19.12 -0.99 -15.30
CA VAL A 333 -17.77 -1.32 -14.85
C VAL A 333 -16.74 -0.60 -15.70
N ALA A 334 -15.70 -0.04 -15.08
CA ALA A 334 -14.51 0.46 -15.79
C ALA A 334 -13.25 -0.15 -15.19
N PHE A 335 -12.43 -0.78 -16.04
CA PHE A 335 -11.03 -1.10 -15.72
C PHE A 335 -10.17 0.10 -16.11
N VAL A 336 -9.34 0.58 -15.19
CA VAL A 336 -8.55 1.81 -15.38
C VAL A 336 -7.04 1.62 -15.24
N GLY A 337 -6.61 0.36 -15.15
CA GLY A 337 -5.21 0.01 -14.88
C GLY A 337 -4.71 0.80 -13.67
N ASP A 338 -3.56 1.44 -13.87
CA ASP A 338 -2.83 2.09 -12.79
C ASP A 338 -2.86 3.63 -12.88
N MET A 339 -3.87 4.18 -13.55
CA MET A 339 -4.02 5.63 -13.69
C MET A 339 -4.00 6.41 -12.36
N CYS A 340 -4.33 5.78 -11.23
CA CYS A 340 -4.32 6.43 -9.90
C CYS A 340 -3.12 6.00 -9.05
N MET A 341 -2.00 5.64 -9.66
CA MET A 341 -0.80 5.30 -8.91
C MET A 341 -0.30 6.49 -8.07
N PRO A 342 -0.18 6.35 -6.73
CA PRO A 342 0.14 7.46 -5.83
C PRO A 342 1.48 8.14 -6.14
N TYR A 343 2.34 7.46 -6.90
CA TYR A 343 3.70 7.88 -7.22
C TYR A 343 3.80 8.68 -8.53
N LEU A 344 2.69 8.84 -9.26
CA LEU A 344 2.63 9.35 -10.63
C LEU A 344 3.70 8.66 -11.48
N GLY A 345 3.51 7.38 -11.81
CA GLY A 345 4.53 6.55 -12.45
C GLY A 345 5.20 5.58 -11.48
N SER A 346 5.99 4.64 -12.01
CA SER A 346 6.90 3.84 -11.19
C SER A 346 7.89 4.73 -10.44
N PRO A 347 8.17 4.48 -9.14
CA PRO A 347 9.10 5.29 -8.36
C PRO A 347 10.54 5.25 -8.90
N THR A 348 10.89 4.28 -9.74
CA THR A 348 12.24 4.10 -10.29
C THR A 348 12.38 4.60 -11.73
N VAL A 349 11.28 4.91 -12.43
CA VAL A 349 11.26 5.29 -13.84
C VAL A 349 10.84 6.76 -14.01
N ALA A 350 11.39 7.41 -15.04
CA ALA A 350 11.09 8.81 -15.36
C ALA A 350 9.82 8.95 -16.22
N GLU A 351 8.70 8.47 -15.68
CA GLU A 351 7.38 8.50 -16.29
C GLU A 351 6.37 9.25 -15.37
N GLY A 352 5.10 9.22 -15.76
CA GLY A 352 3.96 9.76 -15.01
C GLY A 352 3.76 11.28 -15.13
N SER A 353 2.50 11.68 -15.03
CA SER A 353 2.08 13.06 -15.30
C SER A 353 0.93 13.47 -14.39
N ALA A 354 1.13 14.58 -13.65
CA ALA A 354 0.06 15.20 -12.85
C ALA A 354 -1.11 15.64 -13.74
N GLN A 355 -0.82 16.29 -14.87
CA GLN A 355 -1.86 16.70 -15.81
C GLN A 355 -2.58 15.49 -16.41
N GLY A 356 -1.83 14.43 -16.73
CA GLY A 356 -2.38 13.15 -17.17
C GLY A 356 -3.35 12.54 -16.15
N LEU A 357 -2.97 12.53 -14.87
CA LEU A 357 -3.83 12.06 -13.77
C LEU A 357 -5.14 12.85 -13.73
N PHE A 358 -5.06 14.18 -13.82
CA PHE A 358 -6.22 15.05 -13.75
C PHE A 358 -7.19 14.84 -14.91
N ASP A 359 -6.65 14.67 -16.12
CA ASP A 359 -7.47 14.41 -17.31
C ASP A 359 -8.08 13.00 -17.26
N ALA A 360 -7.33 11.99 -16.80
CA ALA A 360 -7.83 10.64 -16.59
C ALA A 360 -8.96 10.58 -15.55
N MET A 361 -8.81 11.27 -14.40
CA MET A 361 -9.89 11.37 -13.39
C MET A 361 -11.16 11.98 -13.97
N ARG A 362 -11.03 13.02 -14.83
CA ARG A 362 -12.19 13.64 -15.49
C ARG A 362 -12.87 12.69 -16.46
N VAL A 363 -12.09 11.98 -17.28
CA VAL A 363 -12.62 10.93 -18.17
C VAL A 363 -13.44 9.92 -17.38
N VAL A 364 -12.89 9.36 -16.30
CA VAL A 364 -13.60 8.35 -15.48
C VAL A 364 -14.86 8.92 -14.82
N MET A 365 -14.81 10.15 -14.31
CA MET A 365 -16.01 10.80 -13.74
C MET A 365 -17.11 11.02 -14.78
N ASP A 366 -16.76 11.33 -16.03
CA ASP A 366 -17.72 11.50 -17.12
C ASP A 366 -18.38 10.17 -17.54
N LEU A 367 -17.68 9.04 -17.39
CA LEU A 367 -18.23 7.70 -17.65
C LEU A 367 -19.28 7.27 -16.62
N ARG A 368 -19.19 7.80 -15.39
CA ARG A 368 -20.05 7.44 -14.24
C ARG A 368 -20.14 5.92 -14.01
N PRO A 369 -19.01 5.20 -13.92
CA PRO A 369 -19.05 3.77 -13.62
C PRO A 369 -19.62 3.57 -12.21
N ARG A 370 -20.32 2.45 -12.03
CA ARG A 370 -20.77 2.00 -10.71
C ARG A 370 -19.64 1.31 -9.95
N THR A 371 -18.79 0.59 -10.69
CA THR A 371 -17.63 -0.12 -10.15
C THR A 371 -16.39 0.28 -10.92
N LEU A 372 -15.35 0.69 -10.18
CA LEU A 372 -14.05 1.05 -10.72
C LEU A 372 -13.04 -0.01 -10.29
N ILE A 373 -12.33 -0.61 -11.26
CA ILE A 373 -11.34 -1.66 -11.03
C ILE A 373 -9.99 -1.13 -11.52
N HIS A 374 -9.04 -1.06 -10.61
CA HIS A 374 -7.65 -0.66 -10.91
C HIS A 374 -6.79 -1.91 -11.10
N GLY A 375 -5.54 -1.72 -11.54
CA GLY A 375 -4.59 -2.81 -11.77
C GLY A 375 -4.09 -3.49 -10.49
N HIS A 376 -4.39 -2.95 -9.30
CA HIS A 376 -4.04 -3.58 -8.02
C HIS A 376 -5.21 -3.53 -7.01
N PRO A 377 -5.29 -4.50 -6.07
CA PRO A 377 -6.34 -4.51 -5.04
C PRO A 377 -6.31 -3.26 -4.17
N ALA A 378 -5.11 -2.84 -3.76
CA ALA A 378 -4.94 -1.66 -2.93
C ALA A 378 -5.36 -0.37 -3.65
N LEU A 379 -5.23 -0.29 -4.98
CA LEU A 379 -5.72 0.86 -5.74
C LEU A 379 -7.25 0.83 -5.82
N THR A 380 -7.84 -0.32 -6.12
CA THR A 380 -9.29 -0.52 -6.16
C THR A 380 -9.97 -0.15 -4.83
N GLU A 381 -9.36 -0.52 -3.70
CA GLU A 381 -9.86 -0.18 -2.37
C GLU A 381 -9.64 1.28 -1.96
N ASN A 382 -8.54 1.89 -2.40
CA ASN A 382 -8.18 3.24 -1.99
C ASN A 382 -8.84 4.30 -2.85
N TYR A 383 -8.93 4.10 -4.16
CA TYR A 383 -9.32 5.13 -5.13
C TYR A 383 -10.68 4.80 -5.75
N PRO A 384 -11.77 4.71 -4.96
CA PRO A 384 -13.09 4.52 -5.51
C PRO A 384 -13.54 5.79 -6.23
N VAL A 385 -14.53 5.68 -7.13
CA VAL A 385 -14.99 6.80 -7.95
C VAL A 385 -15.48 8.00 -7.12
N GLU A 386 -16.03 7.75 -5.92
CA GLU A 386 -16.49 8.77 -4.98
C GLU A 386 -15.36 9.66 -4.44
N ALA A 387 -14.12 9.17 -4.45
CA ALA A 387 -12.97 9.94 -4.02
C ALA A 387 -12.57 11.00 -5.05
N PHE A 388 -12.88 10.81 -6.34
CA PHE A 388 -12.28 11.57 -7.44
C PHE A 388 -12.61 13.07 -7.41
N PRO A 389 -13.86 13.52 -7.12
CA PRO A 389 -14.15 14.95 -7.06
C PRO A 389 -13.30 15.68 -6.01
N GLY A 390 -13.19 15.12 -4.81
CA GLY A 390 -12.41 15.69 -3.71
C GLY A 390 -10.90 15.56 -3.95
N LEU A 391 -10.47 14.40 -4.46
CA LEU A 391 -9.05 14.11 -4.73
C LEU A 391 -8.49 14.99 -5.85
N LEU A 392 -9.24 15.17 -6.95
CA LEU A 392 -8.85 16.05 -8.04
C LEU A 392 -8.68 17.49 -7.56
N ALA A 393 -9.64 18.00 -6.77
CA ALA A 393 -9.56 19.35 -6.21
C ALA A 393 -8.37 19.50 -5.25
N ALA A 394 -8.16 18.52 -4.36
CA ALA A 394 -7.06 18.53 -3.39
C ALA A 394 -5.68 18.45 -4.07
N LEU A 395 -5.50 17.60 -5.08
CA LEU A 395 -4.24 17.47 -5.81
C LEU A 395 -3.95 18.67 -6.72
N ARG A 396 -4.97 19.33 -7.29
CA ARG A 396 -4.79 20.61 -8.00
C ARG A 396 -4.31 21.71 -7.07
N ASP A 397 -4.85 21.77 -5.85
CA ASP A 397 -4.37 22.70 -4.84
C ASP A 397 -2.94 22.37 -4.40
N LEU A 398 -2.62 21.09 -4.23
CA LEU A 398 -1.26 20.62 -3.93
C LEU A 398 -0.25 20.95 -5.04
N GLU A 399 -0.64 20.79 -6.31
CA GLU A 399 0.17 21.21 -7.46
C GLU A 399 0.48 22.70 -7.37
N ARG A 400 -0.54 23.53 -7.11
CA ARG A 400 -0.37 24.99 -6.94
C ARG A 400 0.58 25.34 -5.79
N ILE A 401 0.43 24.70 -4.62
CA ILE A 401 1.32 24.90 -3.47
C ILE A 401 2.76 24.47 -3.79
N THR A 402 2.92 23.32 -4.44
CA THR A 402 4.25 22.81 -4.84
C THR A 402 4.92 23.77 -5.81
N MET A 403 4.20 24.23 -6.84
CA MET A 403 4.72 25.19 -7.83
C MET A 403 5.09 26.53 -7.20
N ALA A 404 4.29 27.03 -6.25
CA ALA A 404 4.60 28.24 -5.50
C ALA A 404 5.89 28.05 -4.67
N GLY A 405 6.01 26.95 -3.93
CA GLY A 405 7.21 26.65 -3.15
C GLY A 405 8.49 26.58 -4.00
N ILE A 406 8.40 25.96 -5.19
CA ILE A 406 9.50 25.94 -6.16
C ILE A 406 9.85 27.36 -6.61
N SER A 407 8.85 28.17 -6.96
CA SER A 407 9.05 29.56 -7.40
C SER A 407 9.69 30.42 -6.30
N ASP A 408 9.36 30.16 -5.04
CA ASP A 408 9.90 30.87 -3.87
C ASP A 408 11.30 30.35 -3.47
N GLY A 409 11.80 29.31 -4.15
CA GLY A 409 13.13 28.76 -3.95
C GLY A 409 13.24 27.80 -2.77
N LEU A 410 12.12 27.26 -2.28
CA LEU A 410 12.12 26.19 -1.29
C LEU A 410 12.69 24.90 -1.88
N THR A 411 13.44 24.17 -1.06
CA THR A 411 13.87 22.80 -1.35
C THR A 411 12.68 21.83 -1.32
N LEU A 412 12.83 20.67 -1.97
CA LEU A 412 11.83 19.60 -1.90
C LEU A 412 11.45 19.24 -0.46
N ALA A 413 12.45 19.12 0.43
CA ALA A 413 12.23 18.80 1.84
C ALA A 413 11.42 19.88 2.58
N GLU A 414 11.65 21.16 2.26
CA GLU A 414 10.86 22.27 2.82
C GLU A 414 9.42 22.27 2.32
N ILE A 415 9.18 21.93 1.05
CA ILE A 415 7.83 21.82 0.49
C ILE A 415 7.08 20.64 1.12
N LEU A 416 7.72 19.48 1.28
CA LEU A 416 7.13 18.32 1.99
C LEU A 416 6.74 18.69 3.44
N ARG A 417 7.61 19.43 4.14
CA ARG A 417 7.40 19.91 5.51
C ARG A 417 6.25 20.90 5.67
N LEU A 418 5.74 21.49 4.59
CA LEU A 418 4.49 22.26 4.65
C LEU A 418 3.31 21.39 5.10
N ASN A 419 3.42 20.06 4.93
CA ASN A 419 2.45 19.06 5.37
C ASN A 419 1.01 19.42 4.93
N HIS A 420 0.88 19.93 3.70
CA HIS A 420 -0.32 20.61 3.22
C HIS A 420 -1.56 19.71 3.26
N LEU A 421 -2.65 20.22 3.83
CA LEU A 421 -3.96 19.59 3.91
C LEU A 421 -5.03 20.54 3.36
N PRO A 422 -5.46 20.36 2.10
CA PRO A 422 -6.51 21.18 1.47
C PRO A 422 -7.83 21.11 2.23
N ASP A 423 -8.49 22.27 2.41
CA ASP A 423 -9.77 22.35 3.13
C ASP A 423 -10.89 21.53 2.48
N VAL A 424 -10.85 21.36 1.14
CA VAL A 424 -11.82 20.56 0.38
C VAL A 424 -11.93 19.11 0.90
N LEU A 425 -10.86 18.56 1.48
CA LEU A 425 -10.88 17.20 2.04
C LEU A 425 -11.88 17.06 3.20
N ARG A 426 -12.20 18.15 3.91
CA ARG A 426 -13.19 18.14 5.01
C ARG A 426 -14.58 17.76 4.53
N ASP A 427 -14.93 18.09 3.29
CA ASP A 427 -16.24 17.76 2.72
C ASP A 427 -16.21 16.48 1.87
N HIS A 428 -15.01 15.89 1.69
CA HIS A 428 -14.78 14.71 0.86
C HIS A 428 -13.98 13.62 1.62
N PRO A 429 -14.60 12.94 2.60
CA PRO A 429 -13.90 11.96 3.43
C PRO A 429 -13.31 10.80 2.63
N ALA A 430 -13.97 10.36 1.55
CA ALA A 430 -13.44 9.32 0.65
C ALA A 430 -12.13 9.72 -0.05
N ALA A 431 -11.84 11.02 -0.18
CA ALA A 431 -10.60 11.51 -0.80
C ALA A 431 -9.43 11.65 0.18
N VAL A 432 -9.68 11.56 1.50
CA VAL A 432 -8.66 11.78 2.53
C VAL A 432 -7.51 10.77 2.40
N MET A 433 -7.83 9.48 2.45
CA MET A 433 -6.80 8.44 2.42
C MET A 433 -6.04 8.42 1.09
N PRO A 434 -6.73 8.48 -0.08
CA PRO A 434 -6.07 8.70 -1.37
C PRO A 434 -5.11 9.88 -1.38
N TYR A 435 -5.56 11.03 -0.87
CA TYR A 435 -4.74 12.22 -0.84
C TYR A 435 -3.50 12.01 0.04
N LEU A 436 -3.66 11.51 1.26
CA LEU A 436 -2.53 11.28 2.19
C LEU A 436 -1.51 10.29 1.63
N VAL A 437 -1.96 9.23 0.99
CA VAL A 437 -1.10 8.23 0.34
C VAL A 437 -0.37 8.81 -0.88
N THR A 438 -0.99 9.72 -1.62
CA THR A 438 -0.42 10.32 -2.84
C THR A 438 0.44 11.55 -2.57
N ARG A 439 0.13 12.34 -1.54
CA ARG A 439 0.62 13.72 -1.38
C ARG A 439 2.12 13.87 -1.51
N ASP A 440 2.89 13.11 -0.74
CA ASP A 440 4.34 13.29 -0.65
C ASP A 440 5.01 12.90 -1.98
N THR A 441 4.56 11.83 -2.60
CA THR A 441 5.11 11.34 -3.87
C THR A 441 4.64 12.18 -5.06
N PHE A 442 3.45 12.75 -4.99
CA PHE A 442 2.97 13.77 -5.91
C PHE A 442 3.86 15.03 -5.87
N ILE A 443 4.15 15.54 -4.67
CA ILE A 443 5.10 16.68 -4.49
C ILE A 443 6.45 16.32 -5.10
N GLN A 444 7.00 15.13 -4.79
CA GLN A 444 8.29 14.68 -5.31
C GLN A 444 8.30 14.61 -6.85
N ARG A 445 7.27 14.04 -7.47
CA ARG A 445 7.20 13.94 -8.93
C ARG A 445 7.04 15.31 -9.59
N VAL A 446 6.12 16.14 -9.11
CA VAL A 446 5.92 17.50 -9.65
C VAL A 446 7.19 18.32 -9.50
N HIS A 447 7.85 18.27 -8.35
CA HIS A 447 9.13 18.94 -8.14
C HIS A 447 10.20 18.43 -9.11
N ARG A 448 10.40 17.11 -9.21
CA ARG A 448 11.39 16.50 -10.11
C ARG A 448 11.15 16.84 -11.59
N GLY A 449 9.90 16.95 -12.02
CA GLY A 449 9.55 17.34 -13.40
C GLY A 449 9.72 18.83 -13.70
N ARG A 450 9.93 19.67 -12.68
CA ARG A 450 9.99 21.13 -12.79
C ARG A 450 11.36 21.72 -12.44
N THR A 451 12.16 21.00 -11.66
CA THR A 451 13.49 21.45 -11.24
C THR A 451 14.59 20.69 -11.98
N GLY A 452 15.74 21.35 -12.19
CA GLY A 452 16.97 20.67 -12.61
C GLY A 452 17.62 19.90 -11.45
N TYR A 453 18.76 19.27 -11.72
CA TYR A 453 19.54 18.53 -10.72
C TYR A 453 20.48 19.41 -9.87
N TRP A 454 20.50 20.73 -10.07
CA TRP A 454 21.23 21.69 -9.25
C TRP A 454 20.28 22.59 -8.50
N HIS A 455 20.50 22.74 -7.19
CA HIS A 455 19.69 23.56 -6.31
C HIS A 455 20.45 24.77 -5.77
N ARG A 456 19.71 25.82 -5.42
CA ARG A 456 20.25 27.07 -4.86
C ARG A 456 21.01 26.87 -3.54
N SER A 457 20.67 25.83 -2.78
CA SER A 457 21.37 25.42 -1.56
C SER A 457 22.78 24.86 -1.82
N GLY A 458 23.15 24.60 -3.07
CA GLY A 458 24.36 23.87 -3.45
C GLY A 458 24.13 22.35 -3.58
N GLU A 459 22.95 21.86 -3.23
CA GLU A 459 22.60 20.44 -3.40
C GLU A 459 22.63 20.03 -4.89
N GLY A 460 23.22 18.86 -5.15
CA GLY A 460 23.36 18.27 -6.48
C GLY A 460 24.46 18.89 -7.36
N VAL A 461 25.10 19.99 -6.94
CA VAL A 461 26.24 20.61 -7.65
C VAL A 461 27.45 19.70 -7.61
N GLU A 462 27.84 19.30 -6.40
CA GLU A 462 28.85 18.27 -6.16
C GLU A 462 28.17 16.94 -5.84
N ARG A 463 28.83 15.83 -6.16
CA ARG A 463 28.32 14.47 -5.92
C ARG A 463 29.33 13.67 -5.10
N PHE A 464 28.88 13.17 -3.97
CA PHE A 464 29.66 12.31 -3.08
C PHE A 464 29.11 10.89 -3.09
N THR A 465 30.00 9.92 -3.10
CA THR A 465 29.65 8.51 -2.90
C THR A 465 29.28 8.25 -1.44
N SER A 466 28.50 7.21 -1.18
CA SER A 466 28.20 6.78 0.20
C SER A 466 29.48 6.45 0.99
N ALA A 467 30.54 5.97 0.32
CA ALA A 467 31.84 5.70 0.95
C ALA A 467 32.54 7.00 1.40
N GLU A 468 32.50 8.07 0.59
CA GLU A 468 33.08 9.37 0.97
C GLU A 468 32.31 10.01 2.12
N LEU A 469 30.98 9.96 2.08
CA LEU A 469 30.14 10.44 3.19
C LEU A 469 30.37 9.63 4.47
N SER A 470 30.48 8.31 4.35
CA SER A 470 30.83 7.41 5.45
C SER A 470 32.18 7.77 6.07
N ALA A 471 33.21 7.97 5.25
CA ALA A 471 34.54 8.33 5.72
C ALA A 471 34.57 9.70 6.44
N ALA A 472 33.80 10.67 5.95
CA ALA A 472 33.68 11.99 6.57
C ALA A 472 32.97 11.92 7.94
N LEU A 473 31.85 11.19 8.03
CA LEU A 473 31.16 10.99 9.31
C LEU A 473 31.99 10.15 10.29
N ASP A 474 32.72 9.16 9.80
CA ASP A 474 33.60 8.33 10.62
C ASP A 474 34.72 9.16 11.25
N LEU A 475 35.29 10.11 10.50
CA LEU A 475 36.26 11.07 11.03
C LEU A 475 35.67 11.91 12.17
N LEU A 476 34.43 12.41 12.02
CA LEU A 476 33.74 13.17 13.07
C LEU A 476 33.45 12.29 14.30
N GLY A 477 33.10 11.03 14.09
CA GLY A 477 32.84 10.04 15.13
C GLY A 477 34.10 9.49 15.81
N GLY A 478 35.28 10.04 15.54
CA GLY A 478 36.54 9.57 16.12
C GLY A 478 36.95 8.17 15.63
N ARG A 479 36.53 7.79 14.43
CA ARG A 479 36.78 6.48 13.80
C ARG A 479 36.22 5.31 14.60
N SER A 480 35.06 5.50 15.21
CA SER A 480 34.46 4.54 16.13
C SER A 480 33.07 4.10 15.70
N ALA A 481 32.86 2.80 15.57
CA ALA A 481 31.53 2.22 15.36
C ALA A 481 30.53 2.64 16.46
N ALA A 482 31.00 2.80 17.70
CA ALA A 482 30.15 3.21 18.83
C ALA A 482 29.53 4.60 18.65
N ALA A 483 30.18 5.51 17.91
CA ALA A 483 29.63 6.81 17.60
C ALA A 483 28.40 6.71 16.70
N PHE A 484 28.46 5.86 15.66
CA PHE A 484 27.32 5.58 14.78
C PHE A 484 26.18 4.88 15.52
N VAL A 485 26.48 3.90 16.39
CA VAL A 485 25.46 3.23 17.23
C VAL A 485 24.75 4.23 18.13
N THR A 486 25.50 5.09 18.82
CA THR A 486 24.95 6.10 19.72
C THR A 486 24.06 7.09 18.95
N ALA A 487 24.51 7.58 17.81
CA ALA A 487 23.72 8.48 16.97
C ALA A 487 22.45 7.81 16.44
N GLY A 488 22.56 6.57 15.94
CA GLY A 488 21.42 5.80 15.45
C GLY A 488 20.37 5.54 16.52
N LEU A 489 20.78 5.15 17.74
CA LEU A 489 19.87 4.94 18.87
C LEU A 489 19.19 6.23 19.31
N GLU A 490 19.92 7.35 19.38
CA GLU A 490 19.33 8.63 19.78
C GLU A 490 18.33 9.16 18.73
N LEU A 491 18.65 9.03 17.44
CA LEU A 491 17.73 9.36 16.35
C LEU A 491 16.50 8.46 16.38
N ALA A 492 16.67 7.15 16.63
CA ALA A 492 15.56 6.23 16.77
C ALA A 492 14.66 6.58 17.97
N ARG A 493 15.24 6.93 19.12
CA ARG A 493 14.51 7.40 20.30
C ARG A 493 13.68 8.66 20.04
N ARG A 494 14.09 9.48 19.07
CA ARG A 494 13.35 10.68 18.60
C ARG A 494 12.30 10.37 17.54
N GLY A 495 12.14 9.10 17.14
CA GLY A 495 11.25 8.65 16.07
C GLY A 495 11.78 8.93 14.66
N GLU A 496 13.06 9.27 14.51
CA GLU A 496 13.72 9.61 13.24
C GLU A 496 14.32 8.37 12.56
N HIS A 497 13.58 7.25 12.54
CA HIS A 497 14.04 5.97 12.01
C HIS A 497 14.65 6.02 10.59
N PRO A 498 14.10 6.77 9.61
CA PRO A 498 14.73 6.86 8.29
C PRO A 498 16.13 7.47 8.34
N LEU A 499 16.32 8.50 9.16
CA LEU A 499 17.62 9.16 9.32
C LEU A 499 18.58 8.29 10.13
N ALA A 500 18.08 7.62 11.18
CA ALA A 500 18.84 6.65 11.95
C ALA A 500 19.37 5.53 11.05
N LEU A 501 18.51 4.97 10.18
CA LEU A 501 18.88 3.92 9.24
C LEU A 501 19.98 4.40 8.28
N HIS A 502 19.84 5.60 7.72
CA HIS A 502 20.85 6.18 6.85
C HIS A 502 22.22 6.34 7.54
N VAL A 503 22.24 6.85 8.78
CA VAL A 503 23.47 6.99 9.58
C VAL A 503 24.09 5.62 9.86
N VAL A 504 23.29 4.62 10.22
CA VAL A 504 23.76 3.25 10.50
C VAL A 504 24.29 2.56 9.25
N ASP A 505 23.62 2.72 8.11
CA ASP A 505 24.10 2.19 6.82
C ASP A 505 25.45 2.79 6.43
N LEU A 506 25.65 4.10 6.61
CA LEU A 506 26.96 4.74 6.44
C LEU A 506 27.96 4.16 7.45
N GLY A 507 27.61 4.02 8.72
CA GLY A 507 28.48 3.41 9.73
C GLY A 507 28.98 2.01 9.34
N LEU A 508 28.13 1.19 8.72
CA LEU A 508 28.47 -0.15 8.25
C LEU A 508 29.43 -0.15 7.05
N LEU A 509 29.47 0.92 6.25
CA LEU A 509 30.48 1.04 5.18
C LEU A 509 31.90 1.22 5.75
N SER A 510 32.04 1.97 6.85
CA SER A 510 33.33 2.14 7.55
C SER A 510 33.63 1.00 8.54
N HIS A 511 32.62 0.36 9.12
CA HIS A 511 32.73 -0.62 10.21
C HIS A 511 31.92 -1.90 9.94
N ALA A 512 32.12 -2.52 8.78
CA ALA A 512 31.32 -3.67 8.32
C ALA A 512 31.26 -4.88 9.28
N GLY A 513 32.27 -5.03 10.16
CA GLY A 513 32.35 -6.11 11.14
C GLY A 513 31.70 -5.84 12.49
N ALA A 514 31.07 -4.67 12.71
CA ALA A 514 30.48 -4.29 13.99
C ALA A 514 29.07 -4.91 14.17
N PRO A 515 28.89 -5.92 15.04
CA PRO A 515 27.60 -6.60 15.20
C PRO A 515 26.51 -5.69 15.75
N GLU A 516 26.86 -4.69 16.56
CA GLU A 516 25.90 -3.74 17.13
C GLU A 516 25.25 -2.86 16.05
N LEU A 517 26.02 -2.47 15.02
CA LEU A 517 25.48 -1.72 13.88
C LEU A 517 24.58 -2.60 13.02
N ALA A 518 24.99 -3.85 12.76
CA ALA A 518 24.17 -4.79 12.00
C ALA A 518 22.83 -5.08 12.70
N GLY A 519 22.87 -5.30 14.02
CA GLY A 519 21.65 -5.50 14.83
C GLY A 519 20.75 -4.26 14.84
N LEU A 520 21.33 -3.06 15.00
CA LEU A 520 20.57 -1.81 14.96
C LEU A 520 19.95 -1.56 13.57
N ARG A 521 20.69 -1.84 12.49
CA ARG A 521 20.17 -1.74 11.11
C ARG A 521 18.94 -2.63 10.94
N GLN A 522 19.01 -3.88 11.39
CA GLN A 522 17.89 -4.82 11.27
C GLN A 522 16.64 -4.32 12.00
N SER A 523 16.80 -3.87 13.25
CA SER A 523 15.69 -3.32 14.03
C SER A 523 15.08 -2.07 13.38
N LEU A 524 15.90 -1.19 12.82
CA LEU A 524 15.44 0.00 12.11
C LEU A 524 14.68 -0.36 10.83
N LEU A 525 15.14 -1.35 10.06
CA LEU A 525 14.43 -1.81 8.87
C LEU A 525 13.07 -2.43 9.21
N GLU A 526 12.99 -3.26 10.26
CA GLU A 526 11.72 -3.81 10.74
C GLU A 526 10.75 -2.70 11.18
N SER A 527 11.25 -1.65 11.83
CA SER A 527 10.44 -0.47 12.14
C SER A 527 9.97 0.26 10.88
N MET A 528 10.82 0.38 9.86
CA MET A 528 10.43 0.96 8.57
C MET A 528 9.37 0.12 7.86
N VAL A 529 9.44 -1.20 7.93
CA VAL A 529 8.40 -2.11 7.42
C VAL A 529 7.09 -1.89 8.16
N ALA A 530 7.10 -1.93 9.50
CA ALA A 530 5.91 -1.69 10.31
C ALA A 530 5.27 -0.31 10.05
N ARG A 531 6.09 0.72 9.86
CA ARG A 531 5.60 2.08 9.58
C ARG A 531 4.88 2.19 8.24
N ASN A 532 5.34 1.50 7.20
CA ASN A 532 4.82 1.68 5.84
C ASN A 532 3.67 0.73 5.48
N GLN A 533 3.36 -0.25 6.33
CA GLN A 533 2.47 -1.39 6.04
C GLN A 533 1.02 -1.06 5.63
N LEU A 534 0.51 0.16 5.93
CA LEU A 534 -0.86 0.58 5.58
C LEU A 534 -0.94 1.79 4.64
N LEU A 535 0.18 2.44 4.36
CA LEU A 535 0.22 3.73 3.65
C LEU A 535 1.11 3.72 2.42
N ASN A 536 2.17 2.90 2.40
CA ASN A 536 3.13 2.93 1.32
C ASN A 536 3.66 1.51 1.01
N PRO A 537 2.97 0.75 0.15
CA PRO A 537 3.36 -0.61 -0.18
C PRO A 537 4.73 -0.71 -0.86
N PHE A 538 5.16 0.29 -1.62
CA PHE A 538 6.48 0.29 -2.27
C PHE A 538 7.61 0.48 -1.26
N LYS A 539 7.49 1.42 -0.33
CA LYS A 539 8.43 1.56 0.79
C LYS A 539 8.42 0.31 1.65
N PHE A 540 7.24 -0.23 1.97
CA PHE A 540 7.12 -1.49 2.71
C PHE A 540 7.91 -2.60 2.04
N MET A 541 7.65 -2.87 0.75
CA MET A 541 8.30 -3.91 -0.03
C MET A 541 9.82 -3.70 -0.09
N HIS A 542 10.26 -2.45 -0.33
CA HIS A 542 11.67 -2.09 -0.36
C HIS A 542 12.38 -2.38 0.96
N TYR A 543 11.83 -1.91 2.09
CA TYR A 543 12.44 -2.14 3.39
C TYR A 543 12.36 -3.60 3.83
N ALA A 544 11.29 -4.33 3.48
CA ALA A 544 11.17 -5.76 3.72
C ALA A 544 12.26 -6.54 2.98
N SER A 545 12.51 -6.18 1.71
CA SER A 545 13.59 -6.78 0.93
C SER A 545 14.97 -6.46 1.50
N LEU A 546 15.24 -5.21 1.90
CA LEU A 546 16.51 -4.83 2.53
C LEU A 546 16.75 -5.52 3.88
N ALA A 547 15.68 -5.91 4.57
CA ALA A 547 15.69 -6.65 5.83
C ALA A 547 15.75 -8.17 5.65
N GLY A 548 15.57 -8.68 4.42
CA GLY A 548 15.43 -10.10 4.14
C GLY A 548 14.21 -10.72 4.81
N LEU A 549 13.13 -9.95 5.01
CA LEU A 549 11.90 -10.44 5.62
C LEU A 549 11.07 -11.23 4.61
N GLU A 550 10.81 -12.48 4.93
CA GLU A 550 9.85 -13.32 4.21
C GLU A 550 8.51 -13.31 4.95
N LEU A 551 7.44 -13.00 4.21
CA LEU A 551 6.10 -12.82 4.73
C LEU A 551 5.16 -13.77 4.00
N ASP A 552 4.77 -14.85 4.65
CA ASP A 552 3.85 -15.85 4.10
C ASP A 552 2.39 -15.33 4.04
N PRO A 553 1.54 -15.88 3.17
CA PRO A 553 0.12 -15.51 3.09
C PRO A 553 -0.59 -15.46 4.44
N ALA A 554 -1.35 -14.38 4.67
CA ALA A 554 -2.20 -14.24 5.85
C ALA A 554 -3.53 -15.00 5.65
N GLY A 555 -3.51 -16.34 5.60
CA GLY A 555 -4.71 -17.13 5.29
C GLY A 555 -4.64 -18.59 5.70
#